data_AF-A0A1P8WC48-F1
#
_entry.id   AF-A0A1P8WC48-F1
#
_cell.length_a   1.000
_cell.length_b   1.000
_cell.length_c   1.000
_cell.angle_alpha   90.00
_cell.angle_beta   90.00
_cell.angle_gamma   90.00
#
_symmetry.space_group_name_H-M   'P 1'
#
loop_
_entity.id
_entity.type
_entity.pdbx_description
1 polymer ?
#
loop_
_entity_poly.entity_id
_entity_poly.type
_entity_poly.pdbx_seq_one_letter_code
_entity_poly.pdbx_strand_id
1 'polypeptide(L)'
;MSTIVLIRPGCTDYDEQSRLLGALEMPMNDAGLAQVQKIIRHLQQNEVKLEAIFASPFDPASSTARAIAESQPGAKVKELEELRNVDQGLWQGLPEADVRKRYPRVFRSGREKPQTICPPEGESLNDGCERIQKVLNKGIRKYDVFAVVVADPIATVIRCTLQDRCPTVASCLCGEDDRPAVEVFQAESFDFNSFLKSEQCSDPAPVTTDAVAVTAATTGSDQADSGTQESAS
;
A
#
# COMPACT_ATOMS: atom_id res chain seq x y z
N MET A 1 14.24 17.31 -14.74
CA MET A 1 14.14 16.50 -13.51
C MET A 1 13.00 17.08 -12.68
N SER A 2 12.12 16.23 -12.16
CA SER A 2 10.92 16.59 -11.38
C SER A 2 10.93 15.80 -10.06
N THR A 3 10.42 16.41 -9.01
CA THR A 3 10.22 15.80 -7.69
C THR A 3 8.84 15.17 -7.62
N ILE A 4 8.78 13.86 -7.45
CA ILE A 4 7.55 13.09 -7.28
C ILE A 4 7.38 12.75 -5.81
N VAL A 5 6.28 13.18 -5.22
CA VAL A 5 5.89 12.81 -3.86
C VAL A 5 4.85 11.70 -3.94
N LEU A 6 5.28 10.45 -3.72
CA LEU A 6 4.39 9.30 -3.69
C LEU A 6 3.70 9.22 -2.33
N ILE A 7 2.38 9.21 -2.32
CA ILE A 7 1.57 9.23 -1.11
C ILE A 7 0.62 8.03 -1.12
N ARG A 8 0.64 7.24 -0.04
CA ARG A 8 -0.38 6.22 0.19
C ARG A 8 -1.61 6.89 0.81
N PRO A 9 -2.83 6.58 0.33
CA PRO A 9 -4.04 7.13 0.91
C PRO A 9 -4.24 6.64 2.35
N GLY A 10 -5.09 7.34 3.11
CA GLY A 10 -5.52 6.86 4.43
C GLY A 10 -6.17 5.48 4.32
N CYS A 11 -5.88 4.61 5.29
CA CYS A 11 -6.39 3.24 5.31
C CYS A 11 -7.92 3.15 5.45
N THR A 12 -8.43 2.03 4.95
CA THR A 12 -9.84 1.62 4.98
C THR A 12 -10.01 0.41 5.91
N ASP A 13 -11.26 -0.01 6.14
CA ASP A 13 -11.54 -1.23 6.91
C ASP A 13 -10.93 -2.48 6.26
N TYR A 14 -10.74 -2.50 4.94
CA TYR A 14 -10.11 -3.63 4.27
C TYR A 14 -8.62 -3.71 4.53
N ASP A 15 -7.94 -2.57 4.66
CA ASP A 15 -6.52 -2.55 5.04
C ASP A 15 -6.32 -3.13 6.45
N GLU A 16 -7.17 -2.76 7.41
CA GLU A 16 -7.12 -3.31 8.78
C GLU A 16 -7.42 -4.80 8.84
N GLN A 17 -8.28 -5.29 7.94
CA GLN A 17 -8.64 -6.71 7.84
C GLN A 17 -7.67 -7.51 6.95
N SER A 18 -6.62 -6.88 6.42
CA SER A 18 -5.71 -7.47 5.44
C SER A 18 -6.44 -8.10 4.25
N ARG A 19 -7.45 -7.38 3.74
CA ARG A 19 -8.25 -7.73 2.58
C ARG A 19 -7.86 -6.88 1.38
N LEU A 20 -7.99 -7.48 0.21
CA LEU A 20 -7.68 -6.82 -1.04
C LEU A 20 -8.78 -5.84 -1.44
N LEU A 21 -8.45 -4.53 -1.49
CA LEU A 21 -9.40 -3.51 -1.96
C LEU A 21 -9.57 -3.53 -3.48
N GLY A 22 -8.47 -3.60 -4.23
CA GLY A 22 -8.47 -3.47 -5.69
C GLY A 22 -9.06 -2.12 -6.13
N ALA A 23 -10.02 -2.17 -7.03
CA ALA A 23 -10.72 -1.02 -7.62
C ALA A 23 -12.08 -0.70 -6.96
N LEU A 24 -12.36 -1.32 -5.80
CA LEU A 24 -13.52 -1.00 -4.97
C LEU A 24 -13.40 0.40 -4.37
N GLU A 25 -14.54 1.07 -4.26
CA GLU A 25 -14.64 2.36 -3.59
C GLU A 25 -15.05 2.16 -2.13
N MET A 26 -14.20 2.62 -1.21
CA MET A 26 -14.43 2.51 0.22
C MET A 26 -13.87 3.76 0.92
N PRO A 27 -14.63 4.38 1.83
CA PRO A 27 -14.11 5.51 2.61
C PRO A 27 -12.96 5.06 3.51
N MET A 28 -12.06 5.99 3.83
CA MET A 28 -11.07 5.78 4.88
C MET A 28 -11.74 5.66 6.25
N ASN A 29 -11.14 4.87 7.14
CA ASN A 29 -11.61 4.72 8.51
C ASN A 29 -10.93 5.72 9.45
N ASP A 30 -11.22 5.64 10.76
CA ASP A 30 -10.67 6.56 11.76
C ASP A 30 -9.13 6.53 11.83
N ALA A 31 -8.53 5.34 11.66
CA ALA A 31 -7.08 5.20 11.58
C ALA A 31 -6.53 5.87 10.31
N GLY A 32 -7.25 5.76 9.18
CA GLY A 32 -6.91 6.41 7.92
C GLY A 32 -6.97 7.93 8.01
N LEU A 33 -7.98 8.49 8.68
CA LEU A 33 -8.05 9.92 8.98
C LEU A 33 -6.83 10.38 9.79
N ALA A 34 -6.44 9.62 10.82
CA ALA A 34 -5.25 9.93 11.60
C ALA A 34 -3.94 9.82 10.79
N GLN A 35 -3.86 8.88 9.84
CA GLN A 35 -2.73 8.76 8.89
C GLN A 35 -2.64 9.98 7.98
N VAL A 36 -3.75 10.46 7.42
CA VAL A 36 -3.79 11.69 6.59
C VAL A 36 -3.28 12.90 7.37
N GLN A 37 -3.65 13.04 8.65
CA GLN A 37 -3.12 14.11 9.50
C GLN A 37 -1.62 13.97 9.78
N LYS A 38 -1.05 12.75 9.77
CA LYS A 38 0.40 12.54 9.84
C LYS A 38 1.09 12.91 8.53
N ILE A 39 0.49 12.57 7.38
CA ILE A 39 0.98 12.92 6.05
C ILE A 39 1.08 14.45 5.92
N ILE A 40 0.01 15.18 6.25
CA ILE A 40 -0.03 16.65 6.19
C ILE A 40 1.09 17.26 7.03
N ARG A 41 1.23 16.82 8.28
CA ARG A 41 2.29 17.31 9.18
C ARG A 41 3.68 17.00 8.64
N HIS A 42 3.88 15.81 8.08
CA HIS A 42 5.16 15.43 7.48
C HIS A 42 5.52 16.34 6.31
N LEU A 43 4.57 16.65 5.41
CA LEU A 43 4.80 17.56 4.28
C LEU A 43 5.15 18.98 4.76
N GLN A 44 4.45 19.48 5.79
CA GLN A 44 4.70 20.80 6.38
C GLN A 44 6.07 20.89 7.07
N GLN A 45 6.43 19.88 7.87
CA GLN A 45 7.70 19.84 8.61
C GLN A 45 8.92 19.77 7.69
N ASN A 46 8.78 19.16 6.52
CA ASN A 46 9.83 19.06 5.51
C ASN A 46 9.74 20.16 4.44
N GLU A 47 8.88 21.17 4.66
CA GLU A 47 8.68 22.32 3.76
C GLU A 47 8.40 21.94 2.29
N VAL A 48 7.73 20.80 2.07
CA VAL A 48 7.37 20.33 0.74
C VAL A 48 6.24 21.19 0.18
N LYS A 49 6.51 21.88 -0.93
CA LYS A 49 5.55 22.74 -1.64
C LYS A 49 5.07 22.07 -2.90
N LEU A 50 3.84 21.57 -2.89
CA LEU A 50 3.26 20.87 -4.03
C LEU A 50 2.64 21.86 -5.03
N GLU A 51 2.93 21.71 -6.33
CA GLU A 51 2.24 22.46 -7.38
C GLU A 51 0.94 21.76 -7.82
N ALA A 52 0.94 20.43 -7.74
CA ALA A 52 -0.19 19.59 -8.10
C ALA A 52 -0.25 18.32 -7.25
N ILE A 53 -1.46 17.80 -7.08
CA ILE A 53 -1.74 16.53 -6.42
C ILE A 53 -2.59 15.72 -7.38
N PHE A 54 -2.08 14.59 -7.86
CA PHE A 54 -2.83 13.68 -8.70
C PHE A 54 -3.39 12.54 -7.86
N ALA A 55 -4.65 12.19 -8.08
CA ALA A 55 -5.30 11.06 -7.43
C ALA A 55 -6.35 10.45 -8.36
N SER A 56 -6.83 9.25 -8.05
CA SER A 56 -8.08 8.79 -8.64
C SER A 56 -9.27 9.61 -8.09
N PRO A 57 -10.40 9.69 -8.81
CA PRO A 57 -11.62 10.32 -8.29
C PRO A 57 -12.32 9.49 -7.19
N PHE A 58 -11.83 8.30 -6.88
CA PHE A 58 -12.45 7.37 -5.94
C PHE A 58 -11.74 7.38 -4.58
N ASP A 59 -12.51 7.09 -3.53
CA ASP A 59 -11.96 6.91 -2.20
C ASP A 59 -11.16 5.61 -2.05
N PRO A 60 -10.13 5.59 -1.18
CA PRO A 60 -9.71 6.66 -0.25
C PRO A 60 -8.75 7.72 -0.85
N ALA A 61 -8.38 7.59 -2.13
CA ALA A 61 -7.37 8.45 -2.75
C ALA A 61 -7.87 9.90 -2.94
N SER A 62 -9.11 10.07 -3.41
CA SER A 62 -9.71 11.40 -3.60
C SER A 62 -9.78 12.18 -2.28
N SER A 63 -10.35 11.60 -1.23
CA SER A 63 -10.44 12.24 0.09
C SER A 63 -9.06 12.59 0.67
N THR A 64 -8.07 11.70 0.52
CA THR A 64 -6.69 12.00 0.95
C THR A 64 -6.10 13.19 0.20
N ALA A 65 -6.26 13.23 -1.13
CA ALA A 65 -5.72 14.32 -1.96
C ALA A 65 -6.34 15.68 -1.63
N ARG A 66 -7.65 15.72 -1.40
CA ARG A 66 -8.37 16.93 -1.01
C ARG A 66 -7.90 17.44 0.36
N ALA A 67 -7.80 16.58 1.36
CA ALA A 67 -7.30 16.94 2.69
C ALA A 67 -5.86 17.49 2.64
N ILE A 68 -4.98 16.90 1.82
CA ILE A 68 -3.62 17.43 1.65
C ILE A 68 -3.65 18.82 1.00
N ALA A 69 -4.49 19.01 -0.03
CA ALA A 69 -4.60 20.29 -0.73
C ALA A 69 -5.05 21.45 0.17
N GLU A 70 -5.94 21.19 1.14
CA GLU A 70 -6.35 22.20 2.13
C GLU A 70 -5.16 22.75 2.94
N SER A 71 -4.13 21.93 3.14
CA SER A 71 -2.90 22.29 3.85
C SER A 71 -1.77 22.81 2.94
N GLN A 72 -1.99 22.84 1.62
CA GLN A 72 -0.98 23.13 0.59
C GLN A 72 -1.46 24.26 -0.33
N PRO A 73 -1.34 25.54 0.10
CA PRO A 73 -1.79 26.68 -0.69
C PRO A 73 -1.17 26.70 -2.08
N GLY A 74 -2.01 26.71 -3.12
CA GLY A 74 -1.59 26.76 -4.52
C GLY A 74 -1.48 25.39 -5.21
N ALA A 75 -1.51 24.29 -4.45
CA ALA A 75 -1.52 22.95 -5.03
C ALA A 75 -2.88 22.68 -5.73
N LYS A 76 -2.83 22.27 -7.01
CA LYS A 76 -4.04 21.90 -7.76
C LYS A 76 -4.30 20.41 -7.67
N VAL A 77 -5.43 20.02 -7.07
CA VAL A 77 -5.92 18.64 -7.12
C VAL A 77 -6.37 18.31 -8.54
N LYS A 78 -5.91 17.17 -9.06
CA LYS A 78 -6.38 16.60 -10.31
C LYS A 78 -6.81 15.17 -10.09
N GLU A 79 -8.11 14.96 -10.19
CA GLU A 79 -8.70 13.64 -10.18
C GLU A 79 -8.65 13.07 -11.60
N LEU A 80 -7.99 11.92 -11.75
CA LEU A 80 -7.67 11.30 -13.02
C LEU A 80 -8.12 9.83 -12.96
N GLU A 81 -9.07 9.45 -13.81
CA GLU A 81 -9.56 8.07 -13.92
C GLU A 81 -8.42 7.09 -14.22
N GLU A 82 -7.39 7.52 -14.93
CA GLU A 82 -6.21 6.72 -15.23
C GLU A 82 -5.39 6.34 -14.00
N LEU A 83 -5.62 6.99 -12.85
CA LEU A 83 -5.03 6.64 -11.55
C LEU A 83 -5.91 5.71 -10.72
N ARG A 84 -7.06 5.26 -11.25
CA ARG A 84 -7.83 4.18 -10.61
C ARG A 84 -6.93 2.98 -10.37
N ASN A 85 -7.01 2.43 -9.16
CA ASN A 85 -6.26 1.25 -8.77
C ASN A 85 -6.63 0.06 -9.66
N VAL A 86 -5.76 -0.95 -9.72
CA VAL A 86 -6.00 -2.14 -10.54
C VAL A 86 -7.25 -2.88 -10.08
N ASP A 87 -8.08 -3.28 -11.03
CA ASP A 87 -9.24 -4.13 -10.74
C ASP A 87 -8.74 -5.54 -10.40
N GLN A 88 -8.96 -5.96 -9.16
CA GLN A 88 -8.53 -7.29 -8.71
C GLN A 88 -9.62 -8.35 -8.88
N GLY A 89 -10.73 -8.00 -9.54
CA GLY A 89 -11.79 -8.92 -9.93
C GLY A 89 -12.29 -9.76 -8.76
N LEU A 90 -12.30 -11.08 -8.94
CA LEU A 90 -12.77 -12.04 -7.95
C LEU A 90 -11.91 -12.12 -6.66
N TRP A 91 -10.78 -11.40 -6.59
CA TRP A 91 -9.98 -11.34 -5.39
C TRP A 91 -10.37 -10.21 -4.44
N GLN A 92 -11.11 -9.21 -4.93
CA GLN A 92 -11.52 -8.06 -4.12
C GLN A 92 -12.36 -8.51 -2.92
N GLY A 93 -12.05 -7.99 -1.75
CA GLY A 93 -12.64 -8.35 -0.47
C GLY A 93 -12.15 -9.67 0.12
N LEU A 94 -11.34 -10.47 -0.58
CA LEU A 94 -10.73 -11.66 0.02
C LEU A 94 -9.56 -11.28 0.93
N PRO A 95 -9.34 -12.01 2.03
CA PRO A 95 -8.09 -11.89 2.79
C PRO A 95 -6.91 -12.23 1.88
N GLU A 96 -5.83 -11.47 1.97
CA GLU A 96 -4.63 -11.70 1.16
C GLU A 96 -4.10 -13.14 1.32
N ALA A 97 -4.08 -13.65 2.57
CA ALA A 97 -3.62 -15.00 2.88
C ALA A 97 -4.45 -16.08 2.12
N ASP A 98 -5.74 -15.84 1.94
CA ASP A 98 -6.63 -16.73 1.21
C ASP A 98 -6.31 -16.72 -0.29
N VAL A 99 -6.04 -15.55 -0.87
CA VAL A 99 -5.65 -15.43 -2.28
C VAL A 99 -4.34 -16.14 -2.55
N ARG A 100 -3.33 -15.94 -1.69
CA ARG A 100 -2.03 -16.65 -1.74
C ARG A 100 -2.21 -18.16 -1.72
N LYS A 101 -3.12 -18.67 -0.87
CA LYS A 101 -3.41 -20.11 -0.74
C LYS A 101 -4.19 -20.66 -1.93
N ARG A 102 -5.16 -19.92 -2.46
CA ARG A 102 -6.06 -20.38 -3.55
C ARG A 102 -5.41 -20.32 -4.93
N TYR A 103 -4.48 -19.39 -5.16
CA TYR A 103 -3.90 -19.14 -6.49
C TYR A 103 -2.37 -19.30 -6.56
N PRO A 104 -1.76 -20.38 -6.01
CA PRO A 104 -0.30 -20.50 -5.90
C PRO A 104 0.42 -20.54 -7.26
N ARG A 105 -0.29 -20.92 -8.33
CA ARG A 105 0.25 -20.89 -9.70
C ARG A 105 0.48 -19.47 -10.21
N VAL A 106 -0.43 -18.54 -9.88
CA VAL A 106 -0.31 -17.12 -10.29
C VAL A 106 0.86 -16.47 -9.57
N PHE A 107 1.01 -16.73 -8.26
CA PHE A 107 2.19 -16.29 -7.51
C PHE A 107 3.49 -16.89 -8.08
N ARG A 108 3.46 -18.15 -8.53
CA ARG A 108 4.63 -18.79 -9.15
C ARG A 108 4.99 -18.19 -10.51
N SER A 109 4.03 -18.06 -11.43
CA SER A 109 4.25 -17.54 -12.79
C SER A 109 4.56 -16.05 -12.79
N GLY A 110 3.98 -15.30 -11.85
CA GLY A 110 4.27 -13.89 -11.67
C GLY A 110 5.74 -13.61 -11.38
N ARG A 111 6.50 -14.57 -10.82
CA ARG A 111 7.92 -14.35 -10.46
C ARG A 111 8.78 -14.13 -11.70
N GLU A 112 8.42 -14.81 -12.78
CA GLU A 112 9.13 -14.68 -14.05
C GLU A 112 8.59 -13.48 -14.85
N LYS A 113 7.28 -13.19 -14.76
CA LYS A 113 6.60 -12.16 -15.55
C LYS A 113 5.50 -11.44 -14.75
N PRO A 114 5.85 -10.50 -13.85
CA PRO A 114 4.87 -9.79 -13.02
C PRO A 114 3.81 -9.03 -13.83
N GLN A 115 4.17 -8.52 -15.00
CA GLN A 115 3.28 -7.81 -15.91
C GLN A 115 2.14 -8.68 -16.46
N THR A 116 2.30 -10.01 -16.46
CA THR A 116 1.28 -10.96 -16.95
C THR A 116 0.26 -11.35 -15.88
N ILE A 117 0.43 -10.86 -14.65
CA ILE A 117 -0.50 -11.14 -13.57
C ILE A 117 -1.82 -10.46 -13.86
N CYS A 118 -2.88 -11.26 -13.91
CA CYS A 118 -4.25 -10.82 -14.16
C CYS A 118 -5.18 -11.63 -13.25
N PRO A 119 -5.80 -10.98 -12.23
CA PRO A 119 -6.82 -11.61 -11.41
C PRO A 119 -8.02 -12.06 -12.27
N PRO A 120 -8.71 -13.16 -11.92
CA PRO A 120 -9.91 -13.57 -12.63
C PRO A 120 -10.97 -12.46 -12.61
N GLU A 121 -11.52 -12.14 -13.78
CA GLU A 121 -12.48 -11.02 -13.97
C GLU A 121 -11.92 -9.64 -13.55
N GLY A 122 -10.59 -9.49 -13.50
CA GLY A 122 -9.92 -8.24 -13.18
C GLY A 122 -9.16 -7.64 -14.35
N GLU A 123 -8.29 -6.70 -14.03
CA GLU A 123 -7.38 -6.01 -14.94
C GLU A 123 -5.98 -6.65 -14.86
N SER A 124 -5.26 -6.69 -15.98
CA SER A 124 -3.86 -7.08 -15.93
C SER A 124 -3.01 -5.98 -15.30
N LEU A 125 -1.93 -6.35 -14.61
CA LEU A 125 -1.02 -5.35 -14.05
C LEU A 125 -0.44 -4.44 -15.13
N ASN A 126 -0.15 -5.00 -16.32
CA ASN A 126 0.35 -4.23 -17.46
C ASN A 126 -0.61 -3.12 -17.88
N ASP A 127 -1.90 -3.43 -18.04
CA ASP A 127 -2.89 -2.44 -18.47
C ASP A 127 -2.99 -1.29 -17.46
N GLY A 128 -2.99 -1.61 -16.16
CA GLY A 128 -2.97 -0.61 -15.11
C GLY A 128 -1.74 0.30 -15.18
N CYS A 129 -0.57 -0.30 -15.35
CA CYS A 129 0.70 0.43 -15.39
C CYS A 129 0.83 1.32 -16.64
N GLU A 130 0.34 0.89 -17.79
CA GLU A 130 0.31 1.71 -19.01
C GLU A 130 -0.52 2.98 -18.83
N ARG A 131 -1.65 2.90 -18.13
CA ARG A 131 -2.48 4.07 -17.79
C ARG A 131 -1.71 5.05 -16.90
N ILE A 132 -1.11 4.54 -15.82
CA ILE A 132 -0.39 5.34 -14.82
C ILE A 132 0.87 5.98 -15.40
N GLN A 133 1.61 5.27 -16.24
CA GLN A 133 2.82 5.77 -16.90
C GLN A 133 2.53 7.05 -17.72
N LYS A 134 1.38 7.12 -18.40
CA LYS A 134 0.98 8.32 -19.14
C LYS A 134 0.77 9.51 -18.21
N VAL A 135 0.13 9.28 -17.05
CA VAL A 135 -0.11 10.31 -16.03
C VAL A 135 1.20 10.80 -15.40
N LEU A 136 2.07 9.89 -14.97
CA LEU A 136 3.35 10.24 -14.34
C LEU A 136 4.24 11.02 -15.30
N ASN A 137 4.42 10.57 -16.54
CA ASN A 137 5.22 11.30 -17.52
C ASN A 137 4.63 12.67 -17.88
N LYS A 138 3.30 12.84 -17.81
CA LYS A 138 2.67 14.16 -17.96
C LYS A 138 2.95 15.05 -16.75
N GLY A 139 2.98 14.49 -15.55
CA GLY A 139 3.39 15.19 -14.33
C GLY A 139 4.83 15.66 -14.39
N ILE A 140 5.76 14.74 -14.65
CA ILE A 140 7.21 14.98 -14.74
C ILE A 140 7.56 16.09 -15.75
N ARG A 141 6.83 16.16 -16.87
CA ARG A 141 7.04 17.20 -17.89
C ARG A 141 6.45 18.58 -17.55
N LYS A 142 5.52 18.64 -16.60
CA LYS A 142 4.71 19.85 -16.35
C LYS A 142 4.98 20.53 -15.01
N TYR A 143 5.45 19.79 -14.02
CA TYR A 143 5.58 20.25 -12.64
C TYR A 143 7.00 19.99 -12.13
N ASP A 144 7.55 20.92 -11.36
CA ASP A 144 8.84 20.70 -10.70
C ASP A 144 8.64 19.86 -9.42
N VAL A 145 7.51 20.05 -8.72
CA VAL A 145 7.11 19.24 -7.56
C VAL A 145 5.63 18.87 -7.63
N PHE A 146 5.31 17.58 -7.71
CA PHE A 146 3.92 17.10 -7.66
C PHE A 146 3.78 15.83 -6.83
N ALA A 147 2.61 15.66 -6.22
CA ALA A 147 2.24 14.45 -5.49
C ALA A 147 1.38 13.52 -6.34
N VAL A 148 1.48 12.22 -6.06
CA VAL A 148 0.59 11.18 -6.59
C VAL A 148 0.08 10.34 -5.44
N VAL A 149 -1.24 10.37 -5.23
CA VAL A 149 -1.94 9.60 -4.20
C VAL A 149 -2.50 8.33 -4.84
N VAL A 150 -1.94 7.19 -4.47
CA VAL A 150 -2.34 5.88 -5.02
C VAL A 150 -2.27 4.79 -3.94
N ALA A 151 -3.23 3.89 -3.97
CA ALA A 151 -3.25 2.70 -3.11
C ALA A 151 -2.33 1.60 -3.64
N ASP A 152 -2.12 0.57 -2.83
CA ASP A 152 -1.49 -0.66 -3.28
C ASP A 152 -2.43 -1.51 -4.15
N PRO A 153 -1.88 -2.29 -5.10
CA PRO A 153 -0.45 -2.54 -5.33
C PRO A 153 0.26 -1.47 -6.20
N ILE A 154 -0.47 -0.52 -6.77
CA ILE A 154 0.08 0.48 -7.69
C ILE A 154 1.16 1.36 -7.04
N ALA A 155 0.98 1.78 -5.79
CA ALA A 155 2.01 2.53 -5.07
C ALA A 155 3.35 1.76 -5.03
N THR A 156 3.30 0.46 -4.76
CA THR A 156 4.49 -0.40 -4.76
C THR A 156 5.15 -0.45 -6.13
N VAL A 157 4.36 -0.61 -7.19
CA VAL A 157 4.84 -0.60 -8.56
C VAL A 157 5.57 0.70 -8.88
N ILE A 158 4.95 1.87 -8.64
CA ILE A 158 5.55 3.17 -8.97
C ILE A 158 6.88 3.33 -8.25
N ARG A 159 6.92 3.04 -6.95
CA ARG A 159 8.14 3.12 -6.17
C ARG A 159 9.24 2.21 -6.73
N CYS A 160 8.92 0.95 -6.99
CA CYS A 160 9.87 0.00 -7.54
C CYS A 160 10.44 0.46 -8.87
N THR A 161 9.59 0.98 -9.76
CA THR A 161 10.03 1.57 -11.04
C THR A 161 10.93 2.79 -10.82
N LEU A 162 10.61 3.68 -9.87
CA LEU A 162 11.43 4.86 -9.55
C LEU A 162 12.77 4.51 -8.87
N GLN A 163 12.88 3.32 -8.29
CA GLN A 163 14.08 2.81 -7.62
C GLN A 163 14.88 1.82 -8.50
N ASP A 164 14.45 1.57 -9.75
CA ASP A 164 14.99 0.52 -10.61
C ASP A 164 15.07 -0.86 -9.92
N ARG A 165 14.07 -1.18 -9.10
CA ARG A 165 13.96 -2.43 -8.34
C ARG A 165 12.82 -3.29 -8.88
N CYS A 166 13.02 -4.62 -8.96
CA CYS A 166 11.93 -5.54 -9.25
C CYS A 166 11.04 -5.74 -8.00
N PRO A 167 9.73 -5.47 -8.04
CA PRO A 167 8.82 -5.83 -6.96
C PRO A 167 8.67 -7.36 -6.84
N THR A 168 8.47 -7.87 -5.63
CA THR A 168 8.05 -9.27 -5.45
C THR A 168 6.67 -9.49 -6.08
N VAL A 169 6.31 -10.73 -6.39
CA VAL A 169 4.98 -11.02 -6.95
C VAL A 169 3.88 -10.69 -5.97
N ALA A 170 4.12 -10.99 -4.70
CA ALA A 170 3.23 -10.60 -3.62
C ALA A 170 3.09 -9.07 -3.57
N SER A 171 4.20 -8.33 -3.68
CA SER A 171 4.20 -6.86 -3.73
C SER A 171 3.37 -6.31 -4.90
N CYS A 172 3.41 -6.96 -6.06
CA CYS A 172 2.64 -6.58 -7.26
C CYS A 172 1.14 -6.79 -7.11
N LEU A 173 0.70 -7.59 -6.13
CA LEU A 173 -0.69 -7.95 -5.93
C LEU A 173 -1.29 -7.34 -4.67
N CYS A 174 -0.50 -7.29 -3.61
CA CYS A 174 -0.98 -6.96 -2.27
C CYS A 174 -0.26 -5.73 -1.69
N GLY A 175 0.84 -5.31 -2.32
CA GLY A 175 1.73 -4.28 -1.78
C GLY A 175 2.75 -4.84 -0.80
N GLU A 176 3.55 -3.94 -0.19
CA GLU A 176 4.49 -4.26 0.88
C GLU A 176 4.02 -3.68 2.22
N ASP A 177 4.04 -4.51 3.26
CA ASP A 177 3.81 -4.08 4.64
C ASP A 177 4.99 -3.24 5.14
N ASP A 178 4.71 -2.32 6.08
CA ASP A 178 5.69 -1.44 6.74
C ASP A 178 6.43 -0.47 5.80
N ARG A 179 5.67 0.46 5.19
CA ARG A 179 6.24 1.55 4.38
C ARG A 179 5.76 2.92 4.85
N PRO A 180 6.61 3.95 4.72
CA PRO A 180 6.21 5.32 5.02
C PRO A 180 5.03 5.73 4.13
N ALA A 181 4.13 6.53 4.68
CA ALA A 181 2.96 7.03 3.94
C ALA A 181 3.33 8.09 2.89
N VAL A 182 4.53 8.68 2.99
CA VAL A 182 5.07 9.68 2.08
C VAL A 182 6.49 9.28 1.69
N GLU A 183 6.76 9.25 0.39
CA GLU A 183 8.07 8.98 -0.18
C GLU A 183 8.38 10.03 -1.27
N VAL A 184 9.64 10.44 -1.38
CA VAL A 184 10.06 11.50 -2.31
C VAL A 184 11.11 10.97 -3.27
N PHE A 185 10.87 11.16 -4.57
CA PHE A 185 11.74 10.68 -5.65
C PHE A 185 12.09 11.82 -6.61
N GLN A 186 13.28 11.74 -7.21
CA GLN A 186 13.67 12.57 -8.35
C GLN A 186 13.57 11.74 -9.61
N ALA A 187 12.89 12.24 -10.64
CA ALA A 187 12.72 11.53 -11.90
C ALA A 187 12.81 12.47 -13.11
N GLU A 188 13.42 12.00 -14.19
CA GLU A 188 13.40 12.66 -15.50
C GLU A 188 12.40 12.01 -16.47
N SER A 189 12.12 10.74 -16.24
CA SER A 189 11.17 9.94 -16.99
C SER A 189 10.63 8.83 -16.09
N PHE A 190 9.53 8.22 -16.52
CA PHE A 190 8.97 7.05 -15.88
C PHE A 190 8.65 6.00 -16.97
N ASP A 191 9.30 4.84 -16.91
CA ASP A 191 9.04 3.72 -17.81
C ASP A 191 8.83 2.46 -16.97
N PHE A 192 7.58 2.00 -16.88
CA PHE A 192 7.27 0.77 -16.16
C PHE A 192 7.97 -0.45 -16.78
N ASN A 193 8.35 -0.44 -18.06
CA ASN A 193 9.11 -1.57 -18.62
C ASN A 193 10.56 -1.62 -18.15
N SER A 194 11.06 -0.63 -17.39
CA SER A 194 12.44 -0.63 -16.89
C SER A 194 12.71 -1.83 -15.97
N PHE A 195 11.82 -2.15 -15.04
CA PHE A 195 12.04 -3.26 -14.10
C PHE A 195 11.92 -4.64 -14.78
N LEU A 196 11.17 -4.77 -15.88
CA LEU A 196 11.09 -6.02 -16.67
C LEU A 196 12.43 -6.41 -17.32
N LYS A 197 13.34 -5.44 -17.47
CA LYS A 197 14.70 -5.67 -17.97
C LYS A 197 15.68 -6.06 -16.86
N SER A 198 15.27 -5.96 -15.59
CA SER A 198 16.10 -6.37 -14.45
C SER A 198 15.98 -7.88 -14.24
N GLU A 199 17.10 -8.61 -14.27
CA GLU A 199 17.15 -10.08 -14.18
C GLU A 199 16.79 -10.65 -12.79
N GLN A 200 16.22 -9.86 -11.88
CA GLN A 200 16.10 -10.20 -10.46
C GLN A 200 14.71 -9.89 -9.89
N CYS A 201 13.66 -10.52 -10.44
CA CYS A 201 12.43 -10.75 -9.68
C CYS A 201 12.54 -12.07 -8.92
N SER A 202 13.29 -12.07 -7.82
CA SER A 202 13.36 -13.20 -6.89
C SER A 202 12.77 -12.78 -5.54
N ASP A 203 11.63 -13.36 -5.17
CA ASP A 203 11.10 -13.25 -3.82
C ASP A 203 12.15 -13.81 -2.83
N PRO A 204 12.39 -13.17 -1.67
CA PRO A 204 13.09 -13.85 -0.59
C PRO A 204 12.28 -15.12 -0.22
N ALA A 205 12.99 -16.21 0.07
CA ALA A 205 12.37 -17.46 0.51
C ALA A 205 11.38 -17.18 1.66
N PRO A 206 10.24 -17.90 1.74
CA PRO A 206 9.27 -17.67 2.78
C PRO A 206 9.97 -17.75 4.14
N VAL A 207 9.93 -16.66 4.90
CA VAL A 207 10.38 -16.65 6.28
C VAL A 207 9.45 -17.60 7.02
N THR A 208 9.94 -18.79 7.33
CA THR A 208 9.31 -19.67 8.31
C THR A 208 9.48 -18.98 9.66
N THR A 209 8.49 -18.17 10.04
CA THR A 209 8.38 -17.72 11.42
C THR A 209 8.03 -18.95 12.24
N ASP A 210 9.05 -19.53 12.89
CA ASP A 210 8.83 -20.42 14.02
C ASP A 210 8.06 -19.62 15.07
N ALA A 211 6.80 -19.99 15.25
CA ALA A 211 5.98 -19.51 16.35
C ALA A 211 6.60 -20.01 17.65
N VAL A 212 7.49 -19.21 18.25
CA VAL A 212 7.86 -19.38 19.65
C VAL A 212 6.64 -18.97 20.47
N ALA A 213 5.87 -19.97 20.89
CA ALA A 213 4.83 -19.82 21.88
C ALA A 213 5.46 -19.26 23.17
N VAL A 214 5.20 -17.98 23.45
CA VAL A 214 5.42 -17.42 24.78
C VAL A 214 4.32 -18.00 25.66
N THR A 215 4.63 -19.10 26.34
CA THR A 215 3.82 -19.62 27.44
C THR A 215 3.74 -18.56 28.54
N ALA A 216 2.55 -18.01 28.75
CA ALA A 216 2.24 -17.17 29.89
C ALA A 216 2.51 -17.95 31.18
N ALA A 217 3.43 -17.45 32.00
CA ALA A 217 3.63 -17.91 33.35
C ALA A 217 2.45 -17.42 34.20
N THR A 218 1.55 -18.33 34.56
CA THR A 218 0.53 -18.11 35.58
C THR A 218 1.22 -18.00 36.93
N THR A 219 1.32 -16.80 37.50
CA THR A 219 1.68 -16.61 38.91
C THR A 219 0.51 -17.10 39.76
N GLY A 220 0.68 -18.31 40.33
CA GLY A 220 -0.17 -18.81 41.40
C GLY A 220 0.21 -18.15 42.72
N SER A 221 -0.73 -17.41 43.30
CA SER A 221 -0.70 -16.98 44.69
C SER A 221 -2.12 -16.98 45.23
N ASP A 222 -2.62 -18.17 45.57
CA ASP A 222 -3.75 -18.35 46.47
C ASP A 222 -3.22 -19.00 47.74
N GLN A 223 -3.03 -18.18 48.79
CA GLN A 223 -2.93 -18.66 50.16
C GLN A 223 -4.35 -18.91 50.67
N ALA A 224 -4.73 -20.18 50.77
CA ALA A 224 -5.88 -20.61 51.56
C ALA A 224 -5.41 -20.87 53.00
N ASP A 225 -5.72 -19.92 53.88
CA ASP A 225 -5.65 -20.06 55.33
C ASP A 225 -6.85 -20.91 55.79
N SER A 226 -6.58 -22.10 56.33
CA SER A 226 -7.58 -22.97 56.95
C SER A 226 -7.15 -23.30 58.37
N GLY A 227 -7.56 -22.43 59.30
CA GLY A 227 -7.54 -22.72 60.72
C GLY A 227 -8.69 -23.66 61.08
N THR A 228 -8.37 -24.93 61.25
CA THR A 228 -9.28 -25.92 61.86
C THR A 228 -9.28 -25.71 63.37
N GLN A 229 -10.44 -25.30 63.90
CA GLN A 229 -10.83 -25.50 65.29
C GLN A 229 -11.06 -26.99 65.53
N GLU A 230 -10.42 -27.57 66.54
CA GLU A 230 -10.90 -28.78 67.17
C GLU A 230 -10.81 -28.62 68.69
N SER A 231 -11.96 -28.77 69.34
CA SER A 231 -12.18 -28.66 70.78
C SER A 231 -12.24 -30.06 71.37
N ALA A 232 -11.63 -30.28 72.54
CA ALA A 232 -12.16 -31.02 73.69
C ALA A 232 -11.06 -31.75 74.49
N SER A 233 -10.77 -31.25 75.69
CA SER A 233 -10.93 -31.94 77.00
C SER A 233 -10.23 -31.16 78.10
#